data_AF-A0A4R8QRY0-F1
#
_entry.id   AF-A0A4R8QRY0-F1
#
_cell.length_a   1.000
_cell.length_b   1.000
_cell.length_c   1.000
_cell.angle_alpha   90.00
_cell.angle_beta   90.00
_cell.angle_gamma   90.00
#
_symmetry.space_group_name_H-M   'P 1'
#
loop_
_entity.id
_entity.type
_entity.pdbx_description
1 polymer ?
#
loop_
_entity_poly.entity_id
_entity_poly.type
_entity_poly.pdbx_seq_one_letter_code
_entity_poly.pdbx_strand_id
1 'polypeptide(L)'
;MLALLTLALAATAGAVNTTTLLQPVLREGCNKADPANLVPSKNITLDYGSKNENLVSIILAMKYPSVVLEEVAAVASVSCAETSITVTFNATAAFEQTSRDWQALDDFVLVTNHLGNCDVEHERGFFLVDTVTFDNVSLQVVANAHKSDVANTATSTEILFSNVPVQNPAKRDIRWDESGVHVTNSLSIPAATTLFTYDPYVAVTADVASLDSAMTFSGKLKYTIIPPRVDELALDIDTTFTAALGLTVDVKAPYSGNFTYDPEDLGYNFVDIPGIIKLGPALGFAVGVELEADARAVVTTDLGLEFPDAKLHLDLVNASASAATGWDPVWTAHANISEKAAVGVNPYVELGVQLVFNILGGAIDLSTGVTSHSKLVNDFTLSASQGVGTGGVGIGQDNAGCQEGFAVKSDFFFSVVGFATKWWSQELYSVEVPVADECYSWL
;
A
#
# COMPACT_ATOMS: atom_id res chain seq x y z
N MET A 1 -2.48 25.96 29.88
CA MET A 1 -1.08 25.85 29.43
C MET A 1 -0.95 24.50 28.75
N LEU A 2 -0.84 24.48 27.42
CA LEU A 2 -0.53 23.29 26.64
C LEU A 2 0.88 22.84 27.02
N ALA A 3 1.01 21.69 27.69
CA ALA A 3 2.29 21.03 27.87
C ALA A 3 2.48 20.03 26.72
N LEU A 4 3.47 20.30 25.88
CA LEU A 4 3.99 19.38 24.87
C LEU A 4 4.36 18.05 25.57
N LEU A 5 3.67 16.97 25.22
CA LEU A 5 4.00 15.61 25.65
C LEU A 5 5.22 15.13 24.88
N THR A 6 6.26 14.70 25.61
CA THR A 6 7.39 13.98 25.05
C THR A 6 6.98 12.52 24.81
N LEU A 7 6.71 12.16 23.55
CA LEU A 7 6.67 10.76 23.13
C LEU A 7 8.06 10.13 23.33
N ALA A 8 8.16 9.10 24.15
CA ALA A 8 9.28 8.19 24.08
C ALA A 8 9.00 7.23 22.91
N LEU A 9 9.43 7.58 21.70
CA LEU A 9 9.48 6.65 20.57
C LEU A 9 10.43 5.51 20.97
N ALA A 10 9.89 4.32 21.22
CA ALA A 10 10.67 3.11 21.01
C ALA A 10 11.07 3.13 19.53
N ALA A 11 12.37 3.21 19.25
CA ALA A 11 12.89 3.16 17.90
C ALA A 11 12.64 1.77 17.33
N THR A 12 11.46 1.55 16.77
CA THR A 12 11.23 0.46 15.83
C THR A 12 12.10 0.75 14.63
N ALA A 13 12.95 -0.20 14.26
CA ALA A 13 13.68 -0.13 12.99
C ALA A 13 12.67 0.17 11.89
N GLY A 14 12.77 1.35 11.28
CA GLY A 14 11.87 1.78 10.22
C GLY A 14 11.84 0.73 9.11
N ALA A 15 10.69 0.57 8.48
CA ALA A 15 10.56 -0.28 7.31
C ALA A 15 11.59 0.15 6.27
N VAL A 16 12.55 -0.74 5.96
CA VAL A 16 13.46 -0.51 4.85
C VAL A 16 12.67 -0.80 3.58
N ASN A 17 12.18 0.24 2.92
CA ASN A 17 11.54 0.12 1.62
C ASN A 17 12.57 -0.41 0.62
N THR A 18 12.52 -1.70 0.31
CA THR A 18 13.33 -2.31 -0.74
C THR A 18 12.64 -2.04 -2.08
N THR A 19 12.94 -0.88 -2.68
CA THR A 19 12.44 -0.52 -4.01
C THR A 19 13.18 -1.35 -5.07
N THR A 20 12.44 -2.12 -5.87
CA THR A 20 12.99 -2.70 -7.10
C THR A 20 12.89 -1.65 -8.20
N LEU A 21 13.98 -0.92 -8.43
CA LEU A 21 14.07 0.04 -9.53
C LEU A 21 14.18 -0.74 -10.85
N LEU A 22 13.19 -0.59 -11.74
CA LEU A 22 13.30 -1.14 -13.07
C LEU A 22 14.00 -0.16 -13.98
N GLN A 23 14.92 -0.67 -14.81
CA GLN A 23 15.65 0.13 -15.77
C GLN A 23 15.12 -0.13 -17.19
N PRO A 24 15.25 0.85 -18.11
CA PRO A 24 14.97 0.67 -19.52
C PRO A 24 15.72 -0.54 -20.11
N VAL A 25 15.00 -1.38 -20.83
CA VAL A 25 15.56 -2.44 -21.68
C VAL A 25 15.02 -2.27 -23.11
N LEU A 26 15.73 -2.83 -24.09
CA LEU A 26 15.24 -2.85 -25.46
C LEU A 26 13.97 -3.70 -25.55
N ARG A 27 13.04 -3.28 -26.41
CA ARG A 27 11.81 -4.02 -26.62
C ARG A 27 12.06 -5.45 -27.06
N GLU A 28 11.24 -6.39 -26.59
CA GLU A 28 11.35 -7.78 -27.01
C GLU A 28 11.27 -7.92 -28.54
N GLY A 29 12.23 -8.61 -29.14
CA GLY A 29 12.33 -8.79 -30.59
C GLY A 29 12.73 -7.53 -31.37
N CYS A 30 13.16 -6.45 -30.72
CA CYS A 30 13.58 -5.22 -31.39
C CYS A 30 14.79 -5.47 -32.33
N ASN A 31 14.58 -5.26 -33.63
CA ASN A 31 15.64 -5.19 -34.62
C ASN A 31 16.10 -3.74 -34.78
N LYS A 32 17.21 -3.37 -34.13
CA LYS A 32 17.73 -1.98 -34.20
C LYS A 32 18.12 -1.50 -35.60
N ALA A 33 18.34 -2.43 -36.53
CA ALA A 33 18.68 -2.11 -37.92
C ALA A 33 17.45 -1.87 -38.81
N ASP A 34 16.24 -2.04 -38.27
CA ASP A 34 15.01 -1.78 -39.01
C ASP A 34 14.91 -0.26 -39.32
N PRO A 35 14.85 0.13 -40.61
CA PRO A 35 14.69 1.54 -40.97
C PRO A 35 13.39 2.15 -40.43
N ALA A 36 12.38 1.33 -40.07
CA ALA A 36 11.16 1.81 -39.43
C ALA A 36 11.42 2.50 -38.09
N ASN A 37 12.51 2.17 -37.38
CA ASN A 37 12.85 2.80 -36.10
C ASN A 37 13.29 4.26 -36.26
N LEU A 38 13.67 4.69 -37.48
CA LEU A 38 13.99 6.09 -37.78
C LEU A 38 12.72 6.94 -37.98
N VAL A 39 11.59 6.30 -38.28
CA VAL A 39 10.33 6.93 -38.64
C VAL A 39 9.52 7.23 -37.37
N PRO A 40 9.17 8.49 -37.10
CA PRO A 40 8.35 8.83 -35.93
C PRO A 40 6.98 8.13 -35.94
N SER A 41 6.64 7.46 -34.83
CA SER A 41 5.41 6.67 -34.68
C SER A 41 4.46 7.25 -33.62
N LYS A 42 3.15 7.09 -33.84
CA LYS A 42 2.13 7.43 -32.84
C LYS A 42 1.92 6.34 -31.78
N ASN A 43 2.43 5.14 -32.02
CA ASN A 43 2.36 4.04 -31.05
C ASN A 43 3.78 3.59 -30.75
N ILE A 44 4.17 3.64 -29.48
CA ILE A 44 5.47 3.18 -29.02
C ILE A 44 5.29 2.23 -27.83
N THR A 45 6.24 1.33 -27.67
CA THR A 45 6.31 0.40 -26.54
C THR A 45 7.66 0.58 -25.88
N LEU A 46 7.64 0.77 -24.56
CA LEU A 46 8.82 1.01 -23.74
C LEU A 46 8.92 -0.13 -22.72
N ASP A 47 9.94 -0.96 -22.85
CA ASP A 47 10.14 -2.12 -22.00
C ASP A 47 11.12 -1.79 -20.85
N TYR A 48 10.86 -2.35 -19.68
CA TYR A 48 11.61 -2.13 -18.44
C TYR A 48 11.85 -3.46 -17.75
N GLY A 49 13.02 -3.62 -17.13
CA GLY A 49 13.29 -4.80 -16.33
C GLY A 49 14.67 -4.86 -15.69
N SER A 50 15.17 -6.07 -15.47
CA SER A 50 16.42 -6.36 -14.75
C SER A 50 17.36 -7.18 -15.62
N LYS A 51 18.63 -6.75 -15.75
CA LYS A 51 19.71 -7.52 -16.40
C LYS A 51 19.32 -8.18 -17.75
N ASN A 52 18.65 -7.41 -18.62
CA ASN A 52 18.17 -7.79 -19.96
C ASN A 52 16.91 -8.67 -20.02
N GLU A 53 16.24 -8.91 -18.90
CA GLU A 53 14.89 -9.48 -18.88
C GLU A 53 13.87 -8.34 -18.97
N ASN A 54 12.90 -8.47 -19.87
CA ASN A 54 11.74 -7.58 -19.90
C ASN A 54 10.74 -8.05 -18.85
N LEU A 55 10.30 -7.14 -17.98
CA LEU A 55 9.39 -7.44 -16.88
C LEU A 55 8.11 -6.60 -16.96
N VAL A 56 8.22 -5.39 -17.52
CA VAL A 56 7.12 -4.44 -17.66
C VAL A 56 7.20 -3.78 -19.03
N SER A 57 6.11 -3.86 -19.78
CA SER A 57 5.93 -3.15 -21.05
C SER A 57 4.93 -2.02 -20.87
N ILE A 58 5.36 -0.81 -21.23
CA ILE A 58 4.53 0.39 -21.25
C ILE A 58 4.17 0.70 -22.70
N ILE A 59 2.91 0.54 -23.07
CA ILE A 59 2.39 0.85 -24.40
C ILE A 59 1.78 2.25 -24.36
N LEU A 60 2.31 3.14 -25.21
CA LEU A 60 1.88 4.53 -25.28
C LEU A 60 1.28 4.83 -26.65
N ALA A 61 0.06 5.35 -26.64
CA ALA A 61 -0.46 6.09 -27.78
C ALA A 61 -0.04 7.55 -27.61
N MET A 62 0.73 8.08 -28.55
CA MET A 62 1.40 9.36 -28.45
C MET A 62 0.58 10.50 -29.06
N LYS A 63 0.50 11.63 -28.35
CA LYS A 63 -0.07 12.88 -28.84
C LYS A 63 0.73 13.44 -30.02
N TYR A 64 2.04 13.22 -30.05
CA TYR A 64 2.97 13.61 -31.11
C TYR A 64 3.71 12.37 -31.65
N PRO A 65 4.02 12.27 -32.95
CA PRO A 65 4.86 11.17 -33.45
C PRO A 65 6.17 11.11 -32.65
N SER A 66 6.68 9.92 -32.37
CA SER A 66 7.78 9.73 -31.42
C SER A 66 8.84 8.78 -31.97
N VAL A 67 10.12 9.04 -31.66
CA VAL A 67 11.26 8.17 -32.00
C VAL A 67 11.98 7.73 -30.75
N VAL A 68 12.18 6.42 -30.60
CA VAL A 68 12.93 5.83 -29.49
C VAL A 68 14.39 5.64 -29.93
N LEU A 69 15.25 6.59 -29.58
CA LEU A 69 16.61 6.70 -30.15
C LEU A 69 17.51 5.51 -29.81
N GLU A 70 17.31 4.88 -28.65
CA GLU A 70 18.06 3.68 -28.27
C GLU A 70 17.75 2.46 -29.14
N GLU A 71 16.61 2.46 -29.85
CA GLU A 71 16.21 1.39 -30.77
C GLU A 71 16.78 1.61 -32.19
N VAL A 72 17.55 2.67 -32.42
CA VAL A 72 18.11 2.98 -33.74
C VAL A 72 19.61 2.66 -33.79
N ALA A 73 20.01 1.63 -34.55
CA ALA A 73 21.43 1.26 -34.69
C ALA A 73 22.28 2.34 -35.38
N ALA A 74 21.65 3.17 -36.22
CA ALA A 74 22.33 4.23 -36.94
C ALA A 74 22.68 5.46 -36.09
N VAL A 75 22.12 5.58 -34.87
CA VAL A 75 22.47 6.65 -33.92
C VAL A 75 23.80 6.31 -33.26
N ALA A 76 24.82 7.12 -33.53
CA ALA A 76 26.16 6.99 -32.99
C ALA A 76 26.26 7.56 -31.57
N SER A 77 25.66 8.74 -31.36
CA SER A 77 25.66 9.43 -30.07
C SER A 77 24.52 10.43 -30.00
N VAL A 78 24.07 10.69 -28.77
CA VAL A 78 23.15 11.78 -28.43
C VAL A 78 23.87 12.69 -27.44
N SER A 79 23.68 14.00 -27.57
CA SER A 79 24.17 15.01 -26.63
C SER A 79 23.05 15.97 -26.31
N CYS A 80 22.79 16.20 -25.02
CA CYS A 80 21.76 17.13 -24.57
C CYS A 80 22.36 18.40 -23.96
N ALA A 81 21.71 19.51 -24.26
CA ALA A 81 21.84 20.78 -23.58
C ALA A 81 20.46 21.18 -23.02
N GLU A 82 20.39 22.34 -22.36
CA GLU A 82 19.15 22.81 -21.70
C GLU A 82 17.94 22.90 -22.64
N THR A 83 18.17 23.27 -23.90
CA THR A 83 17.11 23.51 -24.91
C THR A 83 17.40 22.86 -26.26
N SER A 84 18.38 21.95 -26.32
CA SER A 84 18.71 21.28 -27.58
C SER A 84 19.20 19.85 -27.39
N ILE A 85 18.91 19.02 -28.39
CA ILE A 85 19.37 17.64 -28.50
C ILE A 85 20.09 17.49 -29.83
N THR A 86 21.32 17.02 -29.76
CA THR A 86 22.11 16.70 -30.96
C THR A 86 22.18 15.20 -31.13
N VAL A 87 21.63 14.69 -32.23
CA VAL A 87 21.68 13.28 -32.61
C VAL A 87 22.71 13.13 -33.73
N THR A 88 23.74 12.32 -33.50
CA THR A 88 24.79 12.04 -34.50
C THR A 88 24.56 10.68 -35.12
N PHE A 89 24.63 10.59 -36.45
CA PHE A 89 24.44 9.34 -37.19
C PHE A 89 25.77 8.75 -37.67
N ASN A 90 25.86 7.42 -37.68
CA ASN A 90 27.02 6.69 -38.24
C ASN A 90 26.82 6.25 -39.71
N ALA A 91 25.67 6.53 -40.31
CA ALA A 91 25.31 6.11 -41.66
C ALA A 91 24.61 7.23 -42.43
N THR A 92 25.17 7.61 -43.59
CA THR A 92 24.64 8.67 -44.45
C THR A 92 23.21 8.40 -44.90
N ALA A 93 22.89 7.15 -45.28
CA ALA A 93 21.54 6.79 -45.73
C ALA A 93 20.48 6.96 -44.62
N ALA A 94 20.84 6.64 -43.36
CA ALA A 94 19.95 6.85 -42.22
C ALA A 94 19.74 8.34 -41.94
N PHE A 95 20.82 9.12 -41.93
CA PHE A 95 20.77 10.58 -41.78
C PHE A 95 19.90 11.24 -42.86
N GLU A 96 20.05 10.84 -44.12
CA GLU A 96 19.25 11.36 -45.23
C GLU A 96 17.76 11.00 -45.10
N GLN A 97 17.44 9.78 -44.65
CA GLN A 97 16.06 9.36 -44.41
C GLN A 97 15.44 10.16 -43.26
N THR A 98 16.13 10.22 -42.12
CA THR A 98 15.75 11.05 -40.96
C THR A 98 15.52 12.50 -41.36
N SER A 99 16.40 13.05 -42.19
CA SER A 99 16.29 14.44 -42.65
C SER A 99 15.00 14.70 -43.43
N ARG A 100 14.57 13.74 -44.26
CA ARG A 100 13.29 13.84 -44.98
C ARG A 100 12.09 13.69 -44.04
N ASP A 101 12.13 12.68 -43.17
CA ASP A 101 10.98 12.32 -42.34
C ASP A 101 10.73 13.34 -41.23
N TRP A 102 11.78 13.79 -40.55
CA TRP A 102 11.65 14.69 -39.40
C TRP A 102 11.42 16.13 -39.83
N GLN A 103 11.94 16.56 -40.98
CA GLN A 103 11.67 17.91 -41.50
C GLN A 103 10.20 18.10 -41.91
N ALA A 104 9.48 17.01 -42.18
CA ALA A 104 8.07 17.04 -42.53
C ALA A 104 7.13 17.17 -41.32
N LEU A 105 7.68 17.17 -40.09
CA LEU A 105 6.91 17.25 -38.86
C LEU A 105 7.05 18.64 -38.23
N ASP A 106 5.92 19.17 -37.78
CA ASP A 106 5.89 20.41 -36.99
C ASP A 106 6.37 20.13 -35.56
N ASP A 107 5.74 19.16 -34.90
CA ASP A 107 6.07 18.73 -33.53
C ASP A 107 6.25 17.20 -33.49
N PHE A 108 7.29 16.73 -32.81
CA PHE A 108 7.51 15.30 -32.54
C PHE A 108 8.32 15.10 -31.26
N VAL A 109 8.36 13.87 -30.75
CA VAL A 109 9.03 13.55 -29.49
C VAL A 109 10.25 12.68 -29.74
N LEU A 110 11.37 13.05 -29.13
CA LEU A 110 12.54 12.19 -29.01
C LEU A 110 12.55 11.52 -27.64
N VAL A 111 12.70 10.20 -27.64
CA VAL A 111 12.87 9.40 -26.43
C VAL A 111 14.31 8.93 -26.32
N THR A 112 14.98 9.29 -25.23
CA THR A 112 16.36 8.92 -24.89
C THR A 112 16.39 7.94 -23.72
N ASN A 113 17.49 7.22 -23.53
CA ASN A 113 17.73 6.35 -22.37
C ASN A 113 19.13 6.65 -21.81
N HIS A 114 19.26 7.73 -21.04
CA HIS A 114 20.53 8.22 -20.48
C HIS A 114 21.68 8.48 -21.51
N LEU A 115 21.41 8.34 -22.82
CA LEU A 115 22.38 8.57 -23.89
C LEU A 115 22.90 10.01 -23.84
N GLY A 116 24.18 10.19 -23.53
CA GLY A 116 24.77 11.53 -23.41
C GLY A 116 24.37 12.28 -22.13
N ASN A 117 23.96 11.58 -21.07
CA ASN A 117 23.49 12.14 -19.80
C ASN A 117 22.27 13.07 -19.94
N CYS A 118 21.42 12.82 -20.93
CA CYS A 118 20.19 13.59 -21.14
C CYS A 118 19.19 13.49 -19.98
N ASP A 119 19.26 12.40 -19.22
CA ASP A 119 18.28 12.03 -18.21
C ASP A 119 18.95 11.43 -16.98
N VAL A 120 18.17 11.25 -15.91
CA VAL A 120 18.64 10.53 -14.73
C VAL A 120 19.02 9.10 -15.14
N GLU A 121 20.04 8.55 -14.47
CA GLU A 121 20.46 7.17 -14.70
C GLU A 121 19.27 6.23 -14.48
N HIS A 122 19.08 5.26 -15.39
CA HIS A 122 17.93 4.34 -15.42
C HIS A 122 16.56 4.96 -15.75
N GLU A 123 16.52 6.17 -16.32
CA GLU A 123 15.28 6.78 -16.80
C GLU A 123 15.31 7.04 -18.31
N ARG A 124 14.13 7.04 -18.93
CA ARG A 124 13.94 7.53 -20.29
C ARG A 124 13.50 9.00 -20.28
N GLY A 125 14.16 9.80 -21.09
CA GLY A 125 13.78 11.19 -21.32
C GLY A 125 12.77 11.33 -22.43
N PHE A 126 11.80 12.23 -22.26
CA PHE A 126 10.88 12.64 -23.32
C PHE A 126 11.17 14.09 -23.66
N PHE A 127 11.41 14.37 -24.93
CA PHE A 127 11.74 15.71 -25.38
C PHE A 127 10.86 16.11 -26.54
N LEU A 128 10.03 17.12 -26.34
CA LEU A 128 9.19 17.67 -27.38
C LEU A 128 10.06 18.59 -28.25
N VAL A 129 10.18 18.24 -29.53
CA VAL A 129 10.97 18.95 -30.51
C VAL A 129 10.11 19.99 -31.20
N ASP A 130 10.58 21.24 -31.17
CA ASP A 130 9.94 22.39 -31.81
C ASP A 130 10.48 22.63 -33.22
N THR A 131 11.81 22.48 -33.41
CA THR A 131 12.46 22.65 -34.72
C THR A 131 13.69 21.76 -34.85
N VAL A 132 14.06 21.44 -36.08
CA VAL A 132 15.27 20.65 -36.39
C VAL A 132 16.15 21.35 -37.42
N THR A 133 17.46 21.18 -37.25
CA THR A 133 18.47 21.59 -38.23
C THR A 133 19.38 20.41 -38.54
N PHE A 134 19.90 20.39 -39.76
CA PHE A 134 20.63 19.25 -40.32
C PHE A 134 22.03 19.67 -40.77
N ASP A 135 23.06 18.98 -40.30
CA ASP A 135 24.44 19.14 -40.74
C ASP A 135 24.90 17.88 -41.47
N ASN A 136 24.93 17.96 -42.80
CA ASN A 136 25.32 16.86 -43.68
C ASN A 136 26.81 16.52 -43.59
N VAL A 137 27.66 17.43 -43.09
CA VAL A 137 29.11 17.20 -42.99
C VAL A 137 29.43 16.33 -41.79
N SER A 138 28.82 16.65 -40.65
CA SER A 138 29.00 15.89 -39.40
C SER A 138 27.96 14.78 -39.20
N LEU A 139 26.98 14.67 -40.11
CA LEU A 139 25.82 13.77 -40.01
C LEU A 139 25.03 13.98 -38.70
N GLN A 140 24.80 15.24 -38.34
CA GLN A 140 24.14 15.64 -37.10
C GLN A 140 22.77 16.24 -37.36
N VAL A 141 21.80 15.86 -36.53
CA VAL A 141 20.53 16.55 -36.39
C VAL A 141 20.56 17.31 -35.06
N VAL A 142 20.40 18.63 -35.11
CA VAL A 142 20.26 19.46 -33.91
C VAL A 142 18.80 19.87 -33.79
N ALA A 143 18.11 19.26 -32.83
CA ALA A 143 16.74 19.57 -32.46
C ALA A 143 16.72 20.64 -31.37
N ASN A 144 15.96 21.72 -31.58
CA ASN A 144 15.51 22.58 -30.50
C ASN A 144 14.37 21.85 -29.80
N ALA A 145 14.56 21.50 -28.53
CA ALA A 145 13.64 20.66 -27.81
C ALA A 145 13.67 20.99 -26.33
N HIS A 146 12.52 20.83 -25.69
CA HIS A 146 12.38 21.00 -24.25
C HIS A 146 12.01 19.66 -23.60
N LYS A 147 12.50 19.45 -22.38
CA LYS A 147 12.18 18.26 -21.61
C LYS A 147 10.69 18.25 -21.28
N SER A 148 10.07 17.09 -21.44
CA SER A 148 8.66 16.81 -21.22
C SER A 148 8.50 15.47 -20.50
N ASP A 149 7.27 14.95 -20.46
CA ASP A 149 6.93 13.70 -19.79
C ASP A 149 5.82 12.95 -20.55
N VAL A 150 5.50 11.74 -20.07
CA VAL A 150 4.42 10.92 -20.65
C VAL A 150 3.07 11.63 -20.56
N ALA A 151 2.81 12.37 -19.48
CA ALA A 151 1.53 13.05 -19.25
C ALA A 151 1.20 14.08 -20.33
N ASN A 152 2.23 14.78 -20.82
CA ASN A 152 2.10 15.84 -21.81
C ASN A 152 2.27 15.35 -23.25
N THR A 153 2.89 14.19 -23.45
CA THR A 153 3.23 13.67 -24.78
C THR A 153 2.39 12.46 -25.23
N ALA A 154 1.66 11.80 -24.33
CA ALA A 154 0.79 10.66 -24.64
C ALA A 154 -0.72 10.99 -24.53
N THR A 155 -1.55 10.25 -25.26
CA THR A 155 -3.02 10.27 -25.18
C THR A 155 -3.59 9.10 -24.37
N SER A 156 -2.85 7.98 -24.27
CA SER A 156 -3.21 6.85 -23.42
C SER A 156 -1.97 6.05 -23.02
N THR A 157 -2.06 5.36 -21.88
CA THR A 157 -1.03 4.46 -21.37
C THR A 157 -1.65 3.13 -21.01
N GLU A 158 -1.10 2.04 -21.54
CA GLU A 158 -1.42 0.67 -21.15
C GLU A 158 -0.17 0.03 -20.57
N ILE A 159 -0.33 -0.67 -19.44
CA ILE A 159 0.77 -1.20 -18.65
C ILE A 159 0.57 -2.71 -18.53
N LEU A 160 1.53 -3.45 -19.05
CA LEU A 160 1.57 -4.90 -18.99
C LEU A 160 2.75 -5.30 -18.11
N PHE A 161 2.50 -6.13 -17.09
CA PHE A 161 3.54 -6.63 -16.20
C PHE A 161 3.45 -8.16 -16.11
N SER A 162 4.60 -8.84 -16.09
CA SER A 162 4.68 -10.28 -15.86
C SER A 162 5.93 -10.61 -15.03
N ASN A 163 5.72 -11.25 -13.88
CA ASN A 163 6.77 -11.88 -13.07
C ASN A 163 7.98 -11.01 -12.70
N VAL A 164 7.76 -9.78 -12.22
CA VAL A 164 8.84 -8.90 -11.72
C VAL A 164 9.54 -9.56 -10.51
N PRO A 165 10.81 -10.00 -10.58
CA PRO A 165 11.48 -10.59 -9.45
C PRO A 165 11.83 -9.51 -8.42
N VAL A 166 11.30 -9.67 -7.20
CA VAL A 166 11.58 -8.76 -6.08
C VAL A 166 12.70 -9.33 -5.23
N GLN A 167 13.70 -8.51 -4.89
CA GLN A 167 14.70 -8.90 -3.89
C GLN A 167 14.14 -8.68 -2.48
N ASN A 168 13.88 -9.78 -1.76
CA ASN A 168 13.30 -9.74 -0.43
C ASN A 168 14.29 -9.34 0.68
N PRO A 169 13.88 -8.48 1.63
CA PRO A 169 14.48 -8.45 2.94
C PRO A 169 14.01 -9.64 3.80
N ALA A 170 14.88 -10.13 4.69
CA ALA A 170 14.77 -11.40 5.44
C ALA A 170 13.53 -11.60 6.36
N LYS A 171 12.59 -10.65 6.45
CA LYS A 171 11.37 -10.75 7.29
C LYS A 171 10.07 -10.85 6.48
N ARG A 172 10.13 -10.74 5.16
CA ARG A 172 8.96 -10.67 4.27
C ARG A 172 9.26 -11.42 2.99
N ASP A 173 8.28 -12.12 2.44
CA ASP A 173 8.45 -12.88 1.20
C ASP A 173 7.44 -12.44 0.15
N ILE A 174 7.92 -11.68 -0.85
CA ILE A 174 7.16 -11.26 -2.03
C ILE A 174 7.53 -12.18 -3.20
N ARG A 175 6.53 -12.80 -3.83
CA ARG A 175 6.68 -13.66 -5.01
C ARG A 175 5.66 -13.30 -6.08
N TRP A 176 5.98 -13.63 -7.32
CA TRP A 176 5.11 -13.39 -8.47
C TRP A 176 4.95 -14.67 -9.25
N ASP A 177 3.72 -14.93 -9.70
CA ASP A 177 3.41 -15.97 -10.66
C ASP A 177 2.18 -15.58 -11.52
N GLU A 178 1.68 -16.52 -12.32
CA GLU A 178 0.54 -16.33 -13.21
C GLU A 178 -0.77 -15.97 -12.46
N SER A 179 -0.86 -16.28 -11.16
CA SER A 179 -2.03 -15.99 -10.34
C SER A 179 -1.98 -14.62 -9.66
N GLY A 180 -0.81 -13.97 -9.62
CA GLY A 180 -0.67 -12.61 -9.10
C GLY A 180 0.57 -12.41 -8.22
N VAL A 181 0.46 -11.43 -7.32
CA VAL A 181 1.52 -11.06 -6.38
C VAL A 181 1.25 -11.63 -5.02
N HIS A 182 2.11 -12.56 -4.60
CA HIS A 182 2.05 -13.21 -3.30
C HIS A 182 2.90 -12.43 -2.31
N VAL A 183 2.31 -12.01 -1.19
CA VAL A 183 2.99 -11.30 -0.11
C VAL A 183 2.74 -12.06 1.18
N THR A 184 3.80 -12.55 1.80
CA THR A 184 3.72 -13.06 3.18
C THR A 184 4.45 -12.12 4.13
N ASN A 185 3.83 -11.87 5.27
CA ASN A 185 4.35 -10.95 6.28
C ASN A 185 4.06 -11.52 7.68
N SER A 186 5.08 -11.46 8.52
CA SER A 186 4.98 -11.73 9.95
C SER A 186 5.43 -10.49 10.70
N LEU A 187 4.49 -9.85 11.39
CA LEU A 187 4.72 -8.72 12.27
C LEU A 187 4.52 -9.20 13.70
N SER A 188 5.47 -8.85 14.56
CA SER A 188 5.35 -9.10 15.99
C SER A 188 6.05 -7.99 16.74
N ILE A 189 5.42 -7.45 17.77
CA ILE A 189 6.12 -6.60 18.74
C ILE A 189 6.76 -7.48 19.81
N PRO A 190 7.87 -7.04 20.43
CA PRO A 190 8.45 -7.74 21.56
C PRO A 190 7.43 -7.92 22.70
N ALA A 191 7.52 -9.03 23.42
CA ALA A 191 6.67 -9.26 24.59
C ALA A 191 6.89 -8.16 25.65
N ALA A 192 5.83 -7.84 26.38
CA ALA A 192 5.79 -6.80 27.41
C ALA A 192 6.21 -5.40 26.90
N THR A 193 5.81 -5.06 25.67
CA THR A 193 6.05 -3.72 25.11
C THR A 193 5.02 -2.74 25.64
N THR A 194 5.48 -1.66 26.29
CA THR A 194 4.59 -0.55 26.68
C THR A 194 4.11 0.19 25.44
N LEU A 195 2.81 0.12 25.17
CA LEU A 195 2.19 0.81 24.03
C LEU A 195 1.77 2.24 24.39
N PHE A 196 1.30 2.45 25.62
CA PHE A 196 0.82 3.74 26.09
C PHE A 196 1.05 3.92 27.59
N THR A 197 1.33 5.15 28.00
CA THR A 197 1.34 5.54 29.41
C THR A 197 0.89 6.98 29.55
N TYR A 198 -0.06 7.22 30.44
CA TYR A 198 -0.48 8.55 30.84
C TYR A 198 -0.48 8.64 32.35
N ASP A 199 0.67 9.01 32.91
CA ASP A 199 0.82 9.09 34.35
C ASP A 199 0.02 10.27 34.95
N PRO A 200 -0.57 10.11 36.15
CA PRO A 200 -0.58 8.91 37.00
C PRO A 200 -1.79 7.97 36.77
N TYR A 201 -2.43 7.99 35.59
CA TYR A 201 -3.75 7.40 35.36
C TYR A 201 -3.74 5.99 34.79
N VAL A 202 -2.98 5.72 33.74
CA VAL A 202 -3.06 4.44 33.02
C VAL A 202 -1.74 4.05 32.37
N ALA A 203 -1.46 2.75 32.31
CA ALA A 203 -0.45 2.16 31.45
C ALA A 203 -1.05 0.98 30.66
N VAL A 204 -0.74 0.90 29.36
CA VAL A 204 -1.15 -0.19 28.48
C VAL A 204 0.11 -0.89 27.97
N THR A 205 0.18 -2.19 28.23
CA THR A 205 1.29 -3.05 27.80
C THR A 205 0.74 -4.13 26.89
N ALA A 206 1.42 -4.38 25.77
CA ALA A 206 1.16 -5.55 24.97
C ALA A 206 2.08 -6.69 25.42
N ASP A 207 1.46 -7.73 25.95
CA ASP A 207 2.11 -8.98 26.30
C ASP A 207 2.37 -9.80 25.04
N VAL A 208 1.43 -9.75 24.09
CA VAL A 208 1.52 -10.30 22.74
C VAL A 208 0.87 -9.31 21.77
N ALA A 209 1.53 -8.98 20.67
CA ALA A 209 0.81 -8.53 19.47
C ALA A 209 1.54 -9.07 18.24
N SER A 210 0.86 -9.92 17.50
CA SER A 210 1.38 -10.52 16.28
C SER A 210 0.33 -10.57 15.18
N LEU A 211 0.82 -10.46 13.95
CA LEU A 211 0.05 -10.61 12.72
C LEU A 211 0.87 -11.46 11.77
N ASP A 212 0.34 -12.62 11.41
CA ASP A 212 0.77 -13.39 10.27
C ASP A 212 -0.24 -13.20 9.14
N SER A 213 0.27 -12.96 7.94
CA SER A 213 -0.57 -12.77 6.76
C SER A 213 0.07 -13.37 5.52
N ALA A 214 -0.78 -13.90 4.64
CA ALA A 214 -0.44 -14.30 3.29
C ALA A 214 -1.51 -13.75 2.36
N MET A 215 -1.10 -12.97 1.36
CA MET A 215 -2.00 -12.26 0.45
C MET A 215 -1.58 -12.52 -0.99
N THR A 216 -2.56 -12.66 -1.87
CA THR A 216 -2.37 -12.66 -3.33
C THR A 216 -3.13 -11.49 -3.91
N PHE A 217 -2.43 -10.65 -4.67
CA PHE A 217 -3.03 -9.53 -5.40
C PHE A 217 -3.08 -9.83 -6.89
N SER A 218 -4.23 -9.63 -7.52
CA SER A 218 -4.34 -9.66 -8.98
C SER A 218 -5.32 -8.61 -9.47
N GLY A 219 -5.21 -8.17 -10.72
CA GLY A 219 -6.08 -7.09 -11.20
C GLY A 219 -5.74 -6.56 -12.58
N LYS A 220 -6.52 -5.59 -13.03
CA LYS A 220 -6.37 -4.91 -14.32
C LYS A 220 -6.62 -3.42 -14.18
N LEU A 221 -5.81 -2.63 -14.89
CA LEU A 221 -6.03 -1.20 -15.06
C LEU A 221 -5.98 -0.82 -16.54
N LYS A 222 -6.93 0.01 -16.96
CA LYS A 222 -6.87 0.73 -18.23
C LYS A 222 -7.20 2.21 -18.01
N TYR A 223 -6.31 3.09 -18.48
CA TYR A 223 -6.46 4.54 -18.33
C TYR A 223 -6.27 5.30 -19.65
N THR A 224 -7.27 6.12 -20.00
CA THR A 224 -7.20 7.08 -21.10
C THR A 224 -6.78 8.44 -20.55
N ILE A 225 -5.75 9.08 -21.12
CA ILE A 225 -5.23 10.39 -20.66
C ILE A 225 -6.09 11.54 -21.21
N ILE A 226 -6.53 11.43 -22.47
CA ILE A 226 -7.31 12.49 -23.13
C ILE A 226 -8.53 11.89 -23.86
N PRO A 227 -9.77 12.12 -23.38
CA PRO A 227 -10.10 12.76 -22.10
C PRO A 227 -9.72 11.84 -20.91
N PRO A 228 -9.35 12.40 -19.74
CA PRO A 228 -8.91 11.61 -18.60
C PRO A 228 -10.05 10.71 -18.10
N ARG A 229 -9.86 9.40 -18.16
CA ARG A 229 -10.86 8.40 -17.76
C ARG A 229 -10.18 7.09 -17.35
N VAL A 230 -10.64 6.52 -16.24
CA VAL A 230 -10.40 5.12 -15.88
C VAL A 230 -11.42 4.27 -16.64
N ASP A 231 -10.94 3.42 -17.55
CA ASP A 231 -11.78 2.57 -18.40
C ASP A 231 -12.06 1.21 -17.74
N GLU A 232 -11.09 0.69 -16.99
CA GLU A 232 -11.15 -0.57 -16.23
C GLU A 232 -10.24 -0.42 -15.01
N LEU A 233 -10.74 -0.77 -13.82
CA LEU A 233 -9.93 -0.87 -12.61
C LEU A 233 -10.56 -1.92 -11.70
N ALA A 234 -10.01 -3.13 -11.78
CA ALA A 234 -10.43 -4.27 -10.98
C ALA A 234 -9.25 -4.80 -10.15
N LEU A 235 -9.49 -5.10 -8.88
CA LEU A 235 -8.52 -5.65 -7.94
C LEU A 235 -9.14 -6.82 -7.19
N ASP A 236 -8.47 -7.97 -7.27
CA ASP A 236 -8.75 -9.16 -6.49
C ASP A 236 -7.69 -9.31 -5.39
N ILE A 237 -8.15 -9.57 -4.17
CA ILE A 237 -7.31 -9.86 -3.01
C ILE A 237 -7.76 -11.18 -2.41
N ASP A 238 -6.91 -12.20 -2.46
CA ASP A 238 -7.06 -13.44 -1.72
C ASP A 238 -6.14 -13.39 -0.50
N THR A 239 -6.66 -13.60 0.71
CA THR A 239 -5.86 -13.41 1.93
C THR A 239 -6.19 -14.41 3.03
N THR A 240 -5.15 -14.78 3.75
CA THR A 240 -5.24 -15.40 5.07
C THR A 240 -4.64 -14.48 6.10
N PHE A 241 -5.36 -14.29 7.21
CA PHE A 241 -4.88 -13.50 8.34
C PHE A 241 -4.94 -14.31 9.62
N THR A 242 -3.91 -14.20 10.44
CA THR A 242 -3.90 -14.68 11.82
C THR A 242 -3.36 -13.57 12.70
N ALA A 243 -4.18 -13.06 13.62
CA ALA A 243 -3.79 -12.04 14.57
C ALA A 243 -3.95 -12.57 16.00
N ALA A 244 -2.99 -12.23 16.87
CA ALA A 244 -3.07 -12.46 18.29
C ALA A 244 -2.73 -11.17 19.02
N LEU A 245 -3.58 -10.77 19.96
CA LEU A 245 -3.44 -9.58 20.77
C LEU A 245 -3.69 -9.92 22.23
N GLY A 246 -2.65 -9.83 23.05
CA GLY A 246 -2.67 -9.96 24.50
C GLY A 246 -2.28 -8.64 25.14
N LEU A 247 -3.16 -8.05 25.94
CA LEU A 247 -2.97 -6.74 26.56
C LEU A 247 -3.10 -6.83 28.08
N THR A 248 -2.24 -6.07 28.77
CA THR A 248 -2.40 -5.70 30.17
C THR A 248 -2.66 -4.20 30.26
N VAL A 249 -3.82 -3.84 30.83
CA VAL A 249 -4.25 -2.47 31.09
C VAL A 249 -4.22 -2.23 32.60
N ASP A 250 -3.24 -1.45 33.06
CA ASP A 250 -3.09 -1.02 34.45
C ASP A 250 -3.73 0.35 34.66
N VAL A 251 -4.97 0.34 35.18
CA VAL A 251 -5.72 1.54 35.55
C VAL A 251 -5.34 1.93 36.97
N LYS A 252 -4.59 3.03 37.07
CA LYS A 252 -4.09 3.60 38.34
C LYS A 252 -5.03 4.68 38.89
N ALA A 253 -6.00 5.19 38.13
CA ALA A 253 -7.01 6.12 38.63
C ALA A 253 -8.20 6.11 37.67
N PRO A 254 -9.39 6.60 38.09
CA PRO A 254 -10.53 6.72 37.19
C PRO A 254 -10.12 7.41 35.89
N TYR A 255 -10.43 6.79 34.76
CA TYR A 255 -9.93 7.21 33.46
C TYR A 255 -10.94 6.87 32.37
N SER A 256 -11.08 7.76 31.40
CA SER A 256 -11.83 7.53 30.16
C SER A 256 -11.03 8.10 29.01
N GLY A 257 -10.81 7.30 27.98
CA GLY A 257 -10.01 7.69 26.83
C GLY A 257 -9.81 6.57 25.84
N ASN A 258 -9.12 6.89 24.75
CA ASN A 258 -8.71 5.93 23.75
C ASN A 258 -7.23 6.10 23.41
N PHE A 259 -6.67 5.06 22.83
CA PHE A 259 -5.30 5.03 22.37
C PHE A 259 -5.19 4.15 21.12
N THR A 260 -4.38 4.59 20.16
CA THR A 260 -3.97 3.80 18.99
C THR A 260 -2.46 3.75 18.92
N TYR A 261 -1.90 2.54 18.82
CA TYR A 261 -0.56 2.27 18.34
C TYR A 261 -0.63 2.00 16.85
N ASP A 262 -0.08 2.92 16.06
CA ASP A 262 -0.03 2.82 14.60
C ASP A 262 1.44 2.91 14.14
N PRO A 263 2.15 1.78 14.03
CA PRO A 263 3.45 1.75 13.38
C PRO A 263 3.30 2.16 11.91
N GLU A 264 4.19 3.00 11.42
CA GLU A 264 4.16 3.56 10.06
C GLU A 264 3.86 2.49 8.98
N ASP A 265 2.97 2.85 8.04
CA ASP A 265 2.53 2.01 6.93
C ASP A 265 3.72 1.35 6.21
N LEU A 266 3.59 0.05 5.98
CA LEU A 266 4.58 -0.73 5.27
C LEU A 266 4.29 -0.66 3.78
N GLY A 267 4.74 0.41 3.13
CA GLY A 267 4.68 0.57 1.68
C GLY A 267 5.85 -0.09 0.95
N TYR A 268 5.58 -0.71 -0.20
CA TYR A 268 6.61 -1.21 -1.11
C TYR A 268 6.26 -0.79 -2.52
N ASN A 269 7.28 -0.59 -3.36
CA ASN A 269 7.09 -0.46 -4.79
C ASN A 269 7.45 -1.82 -5.42
N PHE A 270 6.46 -2.48 -5.99
CA PHE A 270 6.64 -3.61 -6.89
C PHE A 270 7.38 -3.17 -8.15
N VAL A 271 6.93 -2.07 -8.72
CA VAL A 271 7.45 -1.47 -9.95
C VAL A 271 7.58 0.01 -9.69
N ASP A 272 8.80 0.49 -9.74
CA ASP A 272 9.09 1.91 -9.82
C ASP A 272 9.75 2.18 -11.17
N ILE A 273 8.97 2.77 -12.08
CA ILE A 273 9.48 3.36 -13.30
C ILE A 273 9.31 4.87 -13.12
N PRO A 274 10.39 5.58 -12.73
CA PRO A 274 10.31 6.99 -12.42
C PRO A 274 9.67 7.79 -13.55
N GLY A 275 8.81 8.74 -13.18
CA GLY A 275 8.08 9.58 -14.13
C GLY A 275 6.94 8.89 -14.90
N ILE A 276 6.76 7.57 -14.77
CA ILE A 276 5.73 6.82 -15.50
C ILE A 276 4.77 6.13 -14.54
N ILE A 277 5.25 5.22 -13.71
CA ILE A 277 4.42 4.45 -12.80
C ILE A 277 5.17 4.12 -11.51
N LYS A 278 4.47 4.27 -10.40
CA LYS A 278 4.83 3.69 -9.12
C LYS A 278 3.67 2.80 -8.67
N LEU A 279 3.93 1.50 -8.66
CA LEU A 279 3.01 0.46 -8.31
C LEU A 279 3.57 -0.32 -7.14
N GLY A 280 2.78 -0.56 -6.10
CA GLY A 280 3.11 -1.55 -5.10
C GLY A 280 2.15 -1.56 -3.92
N PRO A 281 2.23 -2.56 -3.04
CA PRO A 281 1.28 -2.71 -1.96
C PRO A 281 1.72 -1.80 -0.80
N ALA A 282 0.75 -1.37 -0.01
CA ALA A 282 0.98 -0.84 1.32
C ALA A 282 0.17 -1.67 2.31
N LEU A 283 0.82 -2.06 3.40
CA LEU A 283 0.20 -2.80 4.50
C LEU A 283 0.24 -1.93 5.75
N GLY A 284 -0.94 -1.61 6.28
CA GLY A 284 -1.12 -0.94 7.57
C GLY A 284 -1.50 -1.96 8.64
N PHE A 285 -0.96 -1.78 9.85
CA PHE A 285 -1.35 -2.57 11.02
C PHE A 285 -1.37 -1.63 12.21
N ALA A 286 -2.55 -1.37 12.76
CA ALA A 286 -2.69 -0.60 13.99
C ALA A 286 -3.43 -1.41 15.05
N VAL A 287 -3.10 -1.18 16.32
CA VAL A 287 -3.81 -1.75 17.46
C VAL A 287 -4.19 -0.64 18.42
N GLY A 288 -5.37 -0.71 18.99
CA GLY A 288 -5.85 0.30 19.92
C GLY A 288 -6.72 -0.26 21.02
N VAL A 289 -7.01 0.61 22.00
CA VAL A 289 -7.88 0.30 23.14
C VAL A 289 -8.72 1.53 23.43
N GLU A 290 -10.03 1.34 23.56
CA GLU A 290 -10.92 2.29 24.23
C GLU A 290 -11.13 1.82 25.67
N LEU A 291 -10.96 2.73 26.63
CA LEU A 291 -10.98 2.43 28.05
C LEU A 291 -11.94 3.38 28.77
N GLU A 292 -12.79 2.81 29.60
CA GLU A 292 -13.58 3.52 30.60
C GLU A 292 -13.46 2.77 31.93
N ALA A 293 -12.99 3.44 32.98
CA ALA A 293 -12.81 2.82 34.29
C ALA A 293 -13.18 3.80 35.40
N ASP A 294 -14.02 3.35 36.33
CA ASP A 294 -14.49 4.17 37.46
C ASP A 294 -13.56 4.11 38.69
N ALA A 295 -12.65 3.14 38.72
CA ALA A 295 -11.74 2.85 39.82
C ALA A 295 -10.42 2.25 39.32
N ARG A 296 -9.54 1.91 40.27
CA ARG A 296 -8.31 1.18 39.99
C ARG A 296 -8.64 -0.26 39.63
N ALA A 297 -7.96 -0.77 38.60
CA ALA A 297 -8.08 -2.15 38.17
C ALA A 297 -6.91 -2.52 37.27
N VAL A 298 -6.50 -3.79 37.32
CA VAL A 298 -5.69 -4.38 36.25
C VAL A 298 -6.59 -5.29 35.46
N VAL A 299 -6.67 -5.04 34.15
CA VAL A 299 -7.42 -5.88 33.21
C VAL A 299 -6.45 -6.53 32.25
N THR A 300 -6.58 -7.83 32.07
CA THR A 300 -5.86 -8.58 31.02
C THR A 300 -6.84 -9.08 30.00
N THR A 301 -6.55 -8.89 28.71
CA THR A 301 -7.37 -9.39 27.61
C THR A 301 -6.51 -10.15 26.60
N ASP A 302 -7.05 -11.24 26.06
CA ASP A 302 -6.48 -11.98 24.93
C ASP A 302 -7.53 -12.07 23.83
N LEU A 303 -7.13 -11.78 22.60
CA LEU A 303 -7.94 -11.88 21.39
C LEU A 303 -7.13 -12.59 20.31
N GLY A 304 -7.64 -13.73 19.85
CA GLY A 304 -7.16 -14.44 18.67
C GLY A 304 -8.17 -14.29 17.55
N LEU A 305 -7.69 -14.00 16.33
CA LEU A 305 -8.50 -13.83 15.13
C LEU A 305 -7.84 -14.57 13.96
N GLU A 306 -8.62 -15.32 13.21
CA GLU A 306 -8.19 -16.01 12.00
C GLU A 306 -9.23 -15.86 10.88
N PHE A 307 -8.74 -15.53 9.69
CA PHE A 307 -9.51 -15.51 8.45
C PHE A 307 -8.84 -16.48 7.48
N PRO A 308 -9.36 -17.71 7.32
CA PRO A 308 -8.64 -18.77 6.61
C PRO A 308 -8.77 -18.72 5.08
N ASP A 309 -9.76 -18.01 4.54
CA ASP A 309 -10.01 -17.91 3.08
C ASP A 309 -10.76 -16.61 2.74
N ALA A 310 -10.28 -15.47 3.22
CA ALA A 310 -10.91 -14.19 2.94
C ALA A 310 -10.59 -13.74 1.52
N LYS A 311 -11.62 -13.36 0.77
CA LYS A 311 -11.51 -12.93 -0.62
C LYS A 311 -12.25 -11.63 -0.85
N LEU A 312 -11.71 -10.84 -1.74
CA LEU A 312 -12.24 -9.56 -2.11
C LEU A 312 -12.08 -9.35 -3.61
N HIS A 313 -13.17 -8.92 -4.25
CA HIS A 313 -13.17 -8.36 -5.58
C HIS A 313 -13.60 -6.91 -5.50
N LEU A 314 -12.80 -5.98 -6.01
CA LEU A 314 -13.13 -4.58 -6.16
C LEU A 314 -13.21 -4.25 -7.64
N ASP A 315 -14.33 -3.70 -8.10
CA ASP A 315 -14.47 -3.08 -9.41
C ASP A 315 -14.82 -1.61 -9.22
N LEU A 316 -13.86 -0.73 -9.49
CA LEU A 316 -13.99 0.71 -9.27
C LEU A 316 -14.69 1.43 -10.42
N VAL A 317 -14.88 0.76 -11.55
CA VAL A 317 -15.68 1.27 -12.67
C VAL A 317 -17.14 0.85 -12.51
N ASN A 318 -17.38 -0.36 -11.99
CA ASN A 318 -18.68 -0.90 -11.66
C ASN A 318 -18.73 -1.36 -10.19
N ALA A 319 -18.94 -0.41 -9.28
CA ALA A 319 -18.99 -0.67 -7.83
C ALA A 319 -19.99 -1.76 -7.41
N SER A 320 -21.04 -2.02 -8.21
CA SER A 320 -22.01 -3.09 -7.93
C SER A 320 -21.47 -4.51 -8.18
N ALA A 321 -20.34 -4.64 -8.89
CA ALA A 321 -19.64 -5.90 -9.08
C ALA A 321 -18.66 -6.20 -7.93
N SER A 322 -18.34 -5.23 -7.07
CA SER A 322 -17.49 -5.46 -5.90
C SER A 322 -18.14 -6.41 -4.90
N ALA A 323 -17.35 -7.34 -4.36
CA ALA A 323 -17.82 -8.37 -3.44
C ALA A 323 -16.73 -8.77 -2.42
N ALA A 324 -17.18 -9.23 -1.25
CA ALA A 324 -16.33 -9.76 -0.19
C ALA A 324 -16.89 -11.11 0.28
N THR A 325 -16.06 -12.15 0.35
CA THR A 325 -16.46 -13.51 0.79
C THR A 325 -15.41 -14.12 1.70
N GLY A 326 -15.80 -15.06 2.57
CA GLY A 326 -14.84 -15.75 3.47
C GLY A 326 -14.34 -14.88 4.63
N TRP A 327 -15.06 -13.81 4.94
CA TRP A 327 -14.78 -12.87 6.03
C TRP A 327 -15.45 -13.27 7.35
N ASP A 328 -15.87 -14.53 7.48
CA ASP A 328 -16.35 -15.11 8.73
C ASP A 328 -15.13 -15.46 9.62
N PRO A 329 -14.88 -14.75 10.73
CA PRO A 329 -13.69 -14.97 11.54
C PRO A 329 -13.81 -16.21 12.42
N VAL A 330 -12.73 -16.96 12.54
CA VAL A 330 -12.50 -17.88 13.66
C VAL A 330 -11.81 -17.10 14.76
N TRP A 331 -12.32 -17.13 15.98
CA TRP A 331 -11.79 -16.28 17.04
C TRP A 331 -11.81 -16.93 18.42
N THR A 332 -10.95 -16.42 19.31
CA THR A 332 -10.89 -16.76 20.73
C THR A 332 -10.77 -15.48 21.53
N ALA A 333 -11.51 -15.35 22.63
CA ALA A 333 -11.37 -14.20 23.53
C ALA A 333 -11.31 -14.65 24.99
N HIS A 334 -10.41 -14.03 25.75
CA HIS A 334 -10.32 -14.19 27.19
C HIS A 334 -10.14 -12.82 27.83
N ALA A 335 -10.74 -12.63 29.01
CA ALA A 335 -10.54 -11.42 29.78
C ALA A 335 -10.61 -11.70 31.28
N ASN A 336 -9.85 -10.94 32.05
CA ASN A 336 -9.78 -11.06 33.50
C ASN A 336 -9.55 -9.69 34.14
N ILE A 337 -10.06 -9.50 35.36
CA ILE A 337 -9.99 -8.27 36.14
C ILE A 337 -9.50 -8.58 37.56
N SER A 338 -8.54 -7.79 38.06
CA SER A 338 -7.90 -8.06 39.35
C SER A 338 -8.61 -7.46 40.56
N GLU A 339 -9.41 -6.40 40.38
CA GLU A 339 -9.96 -5.57 41.45
C GLU A 339 -11.42 -5.20 41.23
N LYS A 340 -12.13 -4.87 42.32
CA LYS A 340 -13.54 -4.41 42.29
C LYS A 340 -13.62 -3.06 41.56
N ALA A 341 -14.13 -3.07 40.33
CA ALA A 341 -14.33 -1.90 39.50
C ALA A 341 -15.38 -2.17 38.41
N ALA A 342 -15.95 -1.10 37.87
CA ALA A 342 -16.65 -1.13 36.58
C ALA A 342 -15.67 -0.64 35.51
N VAL A 343 -15.35 -1.51 34.55
CA VAL A 343 -14.34 -1.25 33.53
C VAL A 343 -14.83 -1.72 32.15
N GLY A 344 -14.88 -0.79 31.20
CA GLY A 344 -14.97 -1.10 29.78
C GLY A 344 -13.58 -1.09 29.15
N VAL A 345 -13.13 -2.23 28.61
CA VAL A 345 -11.85 -2.35 27.89
C VAL A 345 -12.13 -2.91 26.51
N ASN A 346 -12.07 -2.05 25.49
CA ASN A 346 -12.44 -2.40 24.12
C ASN A 346 -11.22 -2.37 23.21
N PRO A 347 -10.45 -3.48 23.10
CA PRO A 347 -9.35 -3.55 22.16
C PRO A 347 -9.86 -3.62 20.72
N TYR A 348 -9.12 -3.01 19.80
CA TYR A 348 -9.35 -3.13 18.37
C TYR A 348 -8.05 -3.29 17.59
N VAL A 349 -8.17 -3.89 16.42
CA VAL A 349 -7.10 -4.11 15.44
C VAL A 349 -7.59 -3.59 14.10
N GLU A 350 -6.80 -2.73 13.48
CA GLU A 350 -7.01 -2.26 12.11
C GLU A 350 -5.96 -2.88 11.20
N LEU A 351 -6.43 -3.45 10.09
CA LEU A 351 -5.56 -3.97 9.04
C LEU A 351 -5.86 -3.23 7.75
N GLY A 352 -4.87 -2.53 7.23
CA GLY A 352 -4.92 -1.86 5.94
C GLY A 352 -4.19 -2.68 4.89
N VAL A 353 -4.84 -2.89 3.75
CA VAL A 353 -4.21 -3.46 2.57
C VAL A 353 -4.54 -2.59 1.38
N GLN A 354 -3.53 -1.98 0.79
CA GLN A 354 -3.68 -1.06 -0.33
C GLN A 354 -2.76 -1.47 -1.46
N LEU A 355 -3.23 -1.34 -2.69
CA LEU A 355 -2.39 -1.26 -3.88
C LEU A 355 -2.20 0.22 -4.22
N VAL A 356 -1.02 0.74 -3.94
CA VAL A 356 -0.58 2.07 -4.37
C VAL A 356 -0.39 2.04 -5.88
N PHE A 357 -1.12 2.90 -6.58
CA PHE A 357 -1.11 2.97 -8.04
C PHE A 357 -1.01 4.42 -8.50
N ASN A 358 0.22 4.89 -8.66
CA ASN A 358 0.50 6.23 -9.16
C ASN A 358 0.95 6.15 -10.62
N ILE A 359 0.29 6.88 -11.51
CA ILE A 359 0.67 6.98 -12.93
C ILE A 359 1.06 8.39 -13.30
N LEU A 360 1.73 8.51 -14.45
CA LEU A 360 2.19 9.77 -15.03
C LEU A 360 3.07 10.54 -14.04
N GLY A 361 4.01 9.83 -13.41
CA GLY A 361 4.91 10.41 -12.41
C GLY A 361 4.22 10.84 -11.11
N GLY A 362 3.03 10.31 -10.83
CA GLY A 362 2.23 10.67 -9.65
C GLY A 362 1.24 11.81 -9.88
N ALA A 363 1.09 12.30 -11.11
CA ALA A 363 0.06 13.28 -11.44
C ALA A 363 -1.36 12.73 -11.21
N ILE A 364 -1.53 11.41 -11.35
CA ILE A 364 -2.78 10.71 -11.05
C ILE A 364 -2.49 9.61 -10.04
N ASP A 365 -3.19 9.70 -8.91
CA ASP A 365 -3.26 8.65 -7.90
C ASP A 365 -4.54 7.85 -8.15
N LEU A 366 -4.40 6.54 -8.36
CA LEU A 366 -5.48 5.56 -8.48
C LEU A 366 -5.39 4.50 -7.39
N SER A 367 -4.64 4.77 -6.32
CA SER A 367 -4.41 3.82 -5.25
C SER A 367 -5.72 3.36 -4.64
N THR A 368 -5.88 2.05 -4.51
CA THR A 368 -7.11 1.42 -4.05
C THR A 368 -6.78 0.33 -3.06
N GLY A 369 -7.69 0.05 -2.15
CA GLY A 369 -7.45 -0.93 -1.13
C GLY A 369 -8.66 -1.20 -0.29
N VAL A 370 -8.38 -1.87 0.81
CA VAL A 370 -9.31 -2.19 1.87
C VAL A 370 -8.68 -1.90 3.20
N THR A 371 -9.49 -1.36 4.09
CA THR A 371 -9.19 -1.33 5.51
C THR A 371 -10.22 -2.19 6.22
N SER A 372 -9.75 -3.09 7.08
CA SER A 372 -10.61 -3.83 7.99
C SER A 372 -10.45 -3.29 9.40
N HIS A 373 -11.53 -3.33 10.16
CA HIS A 373 -11.57 -2.88 11.54
C HIS A 373 -12.23 -3.96 12.39
N SER A 374 -11.44 -4.60 13.24
CA SER A 374 -11.88 -5.63 14.20
C SER A 374 -11.90 -5.02 15.59
N LYS A 375 -13.02 -5.06 16.31
CA LYS A 375 -13.15 -4.49 17.64
C LYS A 375 -13.89 -5.43 18.56
N LEU A 376 -13.32 -5.69 19.73
CA LEU A 376 -13.98 -6.39 20.81
C LEU A 376 -14.48 -5.35 21.80
N VAL A 377 -15.80 -5.25 21.98
CA VAL A 377 -16.41 -4.38 22.98
C VAL A 377 -16.62 -5.22 24.23
N ASN A 378 -15.95 -4.88 25.33
CA ASN A 378 -16.12 -5.55 26.61
C ASN A 378 -16.57 -4.57 27.68
N ASP A 379 -17.59 -4.96 28.42
CA ASP A 379 -18.07 -4.29 29.62
C ASP A 379 -17.97 -5.27 30.79
N PHE A 380 -17.07 -4.97 31.74
CA PHE A 380 -16.86 -5.75 32.94
C PHE A 380 -17.36 -4.98 34.15
N THR A 381 -18.18 -5.63 34.97
CA THR A 381 -18.56 -5.11 36.28
C THR A 381 -18.21 -6.13 37.35
N LEU A 382 -17.21 -5.83 38.19
CA LEU A 382 -16.94 -6.57 39.41
C LEU A 382 -17.44 -5.76 40.61
N SER A 383 -18.59 -6.15 41.15
CA SER A 383 -19.30 -5.44 42.24
C SER A 383 -19.15 -6.12 43.60
N ALA A 384 -18.58 -7.33 43.68
CA ALA A 384 -18.44 -8.09 44.91
C ALA A 384 -17.58 -7.36 45.97
N SER A 385 -18.13 -7.14 47.16
CA SER A 385 -17.41 -6.60 48.31
C SER A 385 -16.65 -7.70 49.08
N GLN A 386 -15.33 -7.52 49.31
CA GLN A 386 -14.57 -8.37 50.23
C GLN A 386 -14.73 -7.83 51.66
N GLY A 387 -15.49 -8.53 52.49
CA GLY A 387 -15.72 -8.17 53.90
C GLY A 387 -15.03 -9.12 54.89
N VAL A 388 -14.51 -8.60 56.00
CA VAL A 388 -14.04 -9.41 57.13
C VAL A 388 -15.22 -9.72 58.05
N GLY A 389 -15.67 -10.97 58.06
CA GLY A 389 -16.66 -11.49 59.00
C GLY A 389 -16.03 -12.11 60.24
N THR A 390 -16.83 -12.30 61.29
CA THR A 390 -16.41 -12.87 62.58
C THR A 390 -16.03 -14.37 62.53
N GLY A 391 -16.02 -14.98 61.35
CA GLY A 391 -15.51 -16.33 61.05
C GLY A 391 -14.48 -16.40 59.91
N GLY A 392 -13.99 -15.25 59.43
CA GLY A 392 -13.13 -15.14 58.23
C GLY A 392 -13.69 -14.15 57.19
N VAL A 393 -13.06 -14.04 56.03
CA VAL A 393 -13.59 -13.24 54.89
C VAL A 393 -14.90 -13.90 54.43
N GLY A 394 -15.99 -13.14 54.39
CA GLY A 394 -17.32 -13.64 54.04
C GLY A 394 -18.04 -12.70 53.07
N ILE A 395 -18.88 -13.29 52.20
CA ILE A 395 -19.58 -12.64 51.09
C ILE A 395 -21.06 -12.43 51.48
N GLY A 396 -21.68 -11.34 51.04
CA GLY A 396 -23.09 -11.01 51.33
C GLY A 396 -24.06 -11.84 50.49
N GLN A 397 -25.12 -12.36 51.14
CA GLN A 397 -26.18 -13.14 50.50
C GLN A 397 -27.38 -12.27 50.12
N ASP A 398 -27.34 -11.62 48.97
CA ASP A 398 -28.55 -11.27 48.20
C ASP A 398 -28.14 -10.81 46.79
N ASN A 399 -28.63 -11.49 45.75
CA ASN A 399 -28.20 -11.22 44.37
C ASN A 399 -29.33 -11.41 43.34
N ALA A 400 -30.26 -10.45 43.30
CA ALA A 400 -31.09 -10.25 42.12
C ALA A 400 -30.37 -9.24 41.20
N GLY A 401 -29.90 -9.68 40.02
CA GLY A 401 -29.37 -8.79 38.98
C GLY A 401 -27.89 -8.36 39.12
N CYS A 402 -26.98 -9.26 39.51
CA CYS A 402 -25.52 -9.03 39.56
C CYS A 402 -25.04 -7.93 40.53
N GLN A 403 -25.82 -7.61 41.57
CA GLN A 403 -25.49 -6.50 42.49
C GLN A 403 -24.25 -6.75 43.36
N GLU A 404 -23.92 -8.01 43.66
CA GLU A 404 -22.72 -8.45 44.39
C GLU A 404 -22.05 -9.62 43.64
N GLY A 405 -21.47 -9.36 42.46
CA GLY A 405 -20.87 -10.43 41.66
C GLY A 405 -19.98 -9.94 40.53
N PHE A 406 -19.81 -10.78 39.51
CA PHE A 406 -19.09 -10.46 38.28
C PHE A 406 -20.05 -10.56 37.09
N ALA A 407 -20.20 -9.47 36.35
CA ALA A 407 -20.92 -9.44 35.08
C ALA A 407 -19.93 -9.14 33.94
N VAL A 408 -20.11 -9.84 32.83
CA VAL A 408 -19.39 -9.60 31.58
C VAL A 408 -20.38 -9.54 30.44
N LYS A 409 -20.33 -8.44 29.70
CA LYS A 409 -20.94 -8.34 28.39
C LYS A 409 -19.84 -8.11 27.36
N SER A 410 -19.84 -8.89 26.30
CA SER A 410 -18.86 -8.80 25.23
C SER A 410 -19.51 -9.00 23.88
N ASP A 411 -19.20 -8.12 22.93
CA ASP A 411 -19.66 -8.15 21.55
C ASP A 411 -18.45 -7.95 20.62
N PHE A 412 -18.35 -8.76 19.56
CA PHE A 412 -17.30 -8.63 18.55
C PHE A 412 -17.85 -7.97 17.29
N PHE A 413 -17.21 -6.90 16.87
CA PHE A 413 -17.53 -6.14 15.67
C PHE A 413 -16.42 -6.29 14.65
N PHE A 414 -16.79 -6.53 13.41
CA PHE A 414 -15.86 -6.57 12.30
C PHE A 414 -16.46 -5.88 11.08
N SER A 415 -15.69 -5.01 10.44
CA SER A 415 -16.08 -4.40 9.17
C SER A 415 -14.91 -4.34 8.19
N VAL A 416 -15.27 -4.29 6.91
CA VAL A 416 -14.36 -4.20 5.77
C VAL A 416 -14.82 -3.04 4.90
N VAL A 417 -13.97 -2.04 4.75
CA VAL A 417 -14.23 -0.86 3.94
C VAL A 417 -13.29 -0.87 2.74
N GLY A 418 -13.85 -0.98 1.54
CA GLY A 418 -13.12 -0.75 0.31
C GLY A 418 -12.99 0.74 0.02
N PHE A 419 -11.88 1.13 -0.61
CA PHE A 419 -11.67 2.50 -1.05
C PHE A 419 -10.89 2.60 -2.36
N ALA A 420 -11.07 3.73 -3.04
CA ALA A 420 -10.31 4.15 -4.20
C ALA A 420 -9.95 5.62 -4.02
N THR A 421 -8.69 5.85 -3.67
CA THR A 421 -8.16 7.13 -3.25
C THR A 421 -9.10 7.83 -2.26
N LYS A 422 -9.46 9.08 -2.53
CA LYS A 422 -10.46 9.86 -1.80
C LYS A 422 -11.81 9.93 -2.53
N TRP A 423 -11.95 9.27 -3.68
CA TRP A 423 -13.11 9.47 -4.55
C TRP A 423 -14.22 8.46 -4.32
N TRP A 424 -13.89 7.27 -3.82
CA TRP A 424 -14.86 6.24 -3.52
C TRP A 424 -14.49 5.50 -2.24
N SER A 425 -15.50 5.19 -1.43
CA SER A 425 -15.39 4.30 -0.28
C SER A 425 -16.74 3.63 -0.05
N GLN A 426 -16.72 2.36 0.33
CA GLN A 426 -17.91 1.57 0.60
C GLN A 426 -17.64 0.53 1.68
N GLU A 427 -18.56 0.38 2.64
CA GLU A 427 -18.59 -0.78 3.52
C GLU A 427 -19.01 -2.02 2.69
N LEU A 428 -18.10 -2.96 2.57
CA LEU A 428 -18.27 -4.18 1.76
C LEU A 428 -18.77 -5.34 2.60
N TYR A 429 -18.43 -5.33 3.88
CA TYR A 429 -18.84 -6.33 4.84
C TYR A 429 -18.88 -5.73 6.25
N SER A 430 -19.84 -6.16 7.05
CA SER A 430 -19.94 -5.83 8.46
C SER A 430 -20.66 -6.96 9.19
N VAL A 431 -20.17 -7.34 10.36
CA VAL A 431 -20.78 -8.34 11.23
C VAL A 431 -20.60 -7.95 12.69
N GLU A 432 -21.65 -8.21 13.45
CA GLU A 432 -21.67 -8.12 14.91
C GLU A 432 -21.98 -9.51 15.46
N VAL A 433 -21.11 -10.02 16.33
CA VAL A 433 -21.22 -11.35 16.92
C VAL A 433 -21.26 -11.20 18.44
N PRO A 434 -22.38 -11.53 19.11
CA PRO A 434 -22.42 -11.58 20.57
C PRO A 434 -21.44 -12.62 21.10
N VAL A 435 -20.56 -12.21 22.01
CA VAL A 435 -19.49 -13.06 22.57
C VAL A 435 -19.90 -13.62 23.93
N ALA A 436 -20.36 -12.75 24.84
CA ALA A 436 -20.79 -13.13 26.17
C ALA A 436 -21.83 -12.14 26.71
N ASP A 437 -22.81 -12.65 27.44
CA ASP A 437 -23.74 -11.87 28.27
C ASP A 437 -24.00 -12.70 29.53
N GLU A 438 -23.01 -12.72 30.41
CA GLU A 438 -22.94 -13.64 31.54
C GLU A 438 -22.90 -12.88 32.86
N CYS A 439 -23.57 -13.45 33.85
CA CYS A 439 -23.60 -12.92 35.21
C CYS A 439 -23.36 -14.02 36.22
N TYR A 440 -22.30 -13.85 37.00
CA TYR A 440 -21.88 -14.76 38.05
C TYR A 440 -22.11 -14.09 39.41
N SER A 441 -23.14 -14.55 40.12
CA SER A 441 -23.33 -14.23 41.53
C SER A 441 -22.47 -15.14 42.40
N TRP A 442 -21.89 -14.58 43.46
CA TRP A 442 -21.12 -15.35 44.42
C TRP A 442 -22.05 -15.70 45.60
N LEU A 443 -22.08 -16.97 46.00
CA LEU A 443 -22.96 -17.54 47.04
C LEU A 443 -22.50 -17.25 48.47
#